data_AF-A0A3W6DL28-F1
#
_entry.id   AF-A0A3W6DL28-F1
#
_cell.length_a   1.000
_cell.length_b   1.000
_cell.length_c   1.000
_cell.angle_alpha   90.00
_cell.angle_beta   90.00
_cell.angle_gamma   90.00
#
_symmetry.space_group_name_H-M   'P 1'
#
loop_
_entity.id
_entity.type
_entity.pdbx_description
1 polymer ?
#
loop_
_entity_poly.entity_id
_entity_poly.type
_entity_poly.pdbx_seq_one_letter_code
_entity_poly.pdbx_strand_id
1 'polypeptide(L)'
;MKQATRKPTTVGDILLYEYLEPLELKINELAEILHVHRNTVSALVNNNRKLTMDMAYRLAKAFDTSVDFWINLQTAVDLWEVENDMRVQEELSRITTAEEFISQRNLNKKAA
;
A
#
# COMPACT_ATOMS: atom_id res chain seq x y z
N MET A 1 -11.29 16.67 -4.07
CA MET A 1 -10.66 16.87 -5.39
C MET A 1 -10.21 15.50 -5.86
N LYS A 2 -10.70 14.99 -7.01
CA LYS A 2 -10.14 13.75 -7.59
C LYS A 2 -8.75 14.10 -8.12
N GLN A 3 -7.72 13.84 -7.32
CA GLN A 3 -6.33 14.01 -7.74
C GLN A 3 -6.04 13.03 -8.90
N ALA A 4 -5.14 13.43 -9.78
CA ALA A 4 -4.90 12.82 -11.09
C ALA A 4 -4.86 11.28 -11.08
N THR A 5 -5.41 10.66 -12.12
CA THR A 5 -5.50 9.21 -12.40
C THR A 5 -4.15 8.49 -12.60
N ARG A 6 -3.04 9.09 -12.17
CA ARG A 6 -1.70 8.51 -12.31
C ARG A 6 -1.41 7.60 -11.12
N LYS A 7 -0.85 6.42 -11.40
CA LYS A 7 -0.35 5.50 -10.37
C LYS A 7 0.64 6.23 -9.44
N PRO A 8 0.45 6.18 -8.11
CA PRO A 8 1.39 6.75 -7.16
C PRO A 8 2.78 6.14 -7.29
N THR A 9 3.80 6.89 -6.85
CA THR A 9 5.16 6.37 -6.71
C THR A 9 5.17 5.24 -5.70
N THR A 10 5.76 4.11 -6.06
CA THR A 10 5.77 2.92 -5.21
C THR A 10 6.91 2.97 -4.18
N VAL A 11 6.82 2.11 -3.18
CA VAL A 11 7.93 1.88 -2.24
C VAL A 11 9.19 1.42 -3.00
N GLY A 12 9.02 0.55 -4.01
CA GLY A 12 10.13 0.08 -4.83
C GLY A 12 10.82 1.20 -5.62
N ASP A 13 10.03 2.13 -6.18
CA ASP A 13 10.57 3.28 -6.91
C ASP A 13 11.37 4.20 -5.98
N ILE A 14 10.81 4.56 -4.83
CA ILE A 14 11.53 5.38 -3.83
C ILE A 14 12.80 4.68 -3.38
N LEU A 15 12.72 3.39 -3.04
CA LEU A 15 13.87 2.62 -2.60
C LEU A 15 14.98 2.58 -3.65
N LEU A 16 14.63 2.40 -4.93
CA LEU A 16 15.60 2.33 -6.01
C LEU A 16 16.21 3.69 -6.32
N TYR A 17 15.38 4.68 -6.65
CA TYR A 17 15.84 5.93 -7.25
C TYR A 17 16.30 6.98 -6.22
N GLU A 18 15.79 6.94 -4.99
CA GLU A 18 16.14 7.91 -3.94
C GLU A 18 17.19 7.38 -2.97
N TYR A 19 17.39 6.06 -2.89
CA TYR A 19 18.32 5.43 -1.95
C TYR A 19 19.37 4.54 -2.62
N LEU A 20 18.98 3.48 -3.33
CA LEU A 20 19.94 2.52 -3.88
C LEU A 20 20.86 3.16 -4.93
N GLU A 21 20.32 3.86 -5.92
CA GLU A 21 21.12 4.49 -6.97
C GLU A 21 22.00 5.63 -6.45
N PRO A 22 21.49 6.60 -5.64
CA PRO A 22 22.33 7.70 -5.14
C PRO A 22 23.42 7.27 -4.16
N LEU A 23 23.21 6.16 -3.45
CA LEU A 23 24.20 5.60 -2.51
C LEU A 23 25.10 4.54 -3.15
N GLU A 24 24.92 4.24 -4.45
CA GLU A 24 25.57 3.13 -5.15
C GLU A 24 25.42 1.77 -4.42
N LEU A 25 24.32 1.60 -3.69
CA LEU A 25 24.07 0.43 -2.86
C LEU A 25 23.41 -0.67 -3.68
N LYS A 26 23.98 -1.88 -3.65
CA LYS A 26 23.42 -3.05 -4.34
C LYS A 26 22.30 -3.68 -3.51
N ILE A 27 21.38 -4.36 -4.20
CA ILE A 27 20.30 -5.13 -3.58
C ILE A 27 20.82 -6.14 -2.54
N ASN A 28 21.99 -6.76 -2.77
CA ASN A 28 22.60 -7.69 -1.82
C ASN A 28 23.02 -6.99 -0.53
N GLU A 29 23.67 -5.84 -0.67
CA GLU A 29 24.20 -5.07 0.46
C GLU A 29 23.04 -4.54 1.31
N LEU A 30 21.97 -4.04 0.67
CA LEU A 30 20.76 -3.67 1.40
C LEU A 30 20.11 -4.88 2.10
N ALA A 31 20.09 -6.05 1.46
CA ALA A 31 19.54 -7.26 2.09
C ALA A 31 20.33 -7.68 3.34
N GLU A 32 21.66 -7.53 3.31
CA GLU A 32 22.53 -7.74 4.46
C GLU A 32 22.25 -6.74 5.58
N ILE A 33 22.16 -5.43 5.26
CA ILE A 33 21.82 -4.37 6.21
C ILE A 33 20.46 -4.62 6.88
N LEU A 34 19.45 -5.03 6.11
CA LEU A 34 18.10 -5.29 6.60
C LEU A 34 17.97 -6.66 7.29
N HIS A 35 18.99 -7.50 7.25
CA HIS A 35 18.96 -8.88 7.74
C HIS A 35 17.81 -9.71 7.14
N VAL A 36 17.65 -9.65 5.82
CA VAL A 36 16.64 -10.41 5.07
C VAL A 36 17.24 -11.12 3.86
N HIS A 37 16.52 -12.08 3.29
CA HIS A 37 16.96 -12.72 2.06
C HIS A 37 16.95 -11.72 0.88
N ARG A 38 17.97 -11.74 0.02
CA ARG A 38 18.08 -10.91 -1.19
C ARG A 38 16.78 -10.81 -2.00
N ASN A 39 16.13 -11.95 -2.22
CA ASN A 39 14.88 -12.02 -2.99
C ASN A 39 13.76 -11.17 -2.37
N THR A 40 13.78 -10.94 -1.05
CA THR A 40 12.80 -10.08 -0.39
C THR A 40 12.98 -8.62 -0.80
N VAL A 41 14.22 -8.12 -0.78
CA VAL A 41 14.54 -6.75 -1.24
C VAL A 41 14.27 -6.62 -2.74
N SER A 42 14.71 -7.60 -3.54
CA SER A 42 14.45 -7.61 -4.99
C SER A 42 12.96 -7.59 -5.32
N ALA A 43 12.14 -8.37 -4.60
CA ALA A 43 10.69 -8.37 -4.82
C ALA A 43 10.04 -7.05 -4.43
N LEU A 44 10.54 -6.38 -3.38
CA LEU A 44 10.07 -5.06 -2.98
C LEU A 44 10.42 -3.98 -4.01
N VAL A 45 11.68 -3.94 -4.46
CA VAL A 45 12.16 -3.00 -5.50
C VAL A 45 11.38 -3.16 -6.81
N ASN A 46 11.10 -4.40 -7.21
CA ASN A 46 10.37 -4.69 -8.45
C ASN A 46 8.83 -4.64 -8.30
N ASN A 47 8.31 -4.16 -7.17
CA ASN A 47 6.87 -4.09 -6.89
C ASN A 47 6.12 -5.44 -6.99
N ASN A 48 6.84 -6.55 -6.84
CA ASN A 48 6.29 -7.91 -6.82
C ASN A 48 5.82 -8.32 -5.41
N ARG A 49 6.09 -7.49 -4.40
CA ARG A 49 5.67 -7.71 -3.02
C ARG A 49 5.30 -6.37 -2.38
N LYS A 50 4.15 -6.33 -1.70
CA LYS A 50 3.74 -5.19 -0.88
C LYS A 50 4.66 -5.05 0.34
N LEU A 51 4.93 -3.81 0.73
CA LEU A 51 5.65 -3.51 1.96
C LEU A 51 4.88 -4.05 3.16
N THR A 52 5.56 -4.81 4.03
CA THR A 52 5.01 -5.25 5.32
C THR A 52 5.43 -4.30 6.44
N MET A 53 4.72 -4.34 7.56
CA MET A 53 5.06 -3.55 8.74
C MET A 53 6.48 -3.80 9.23
N ASP A 54 6.88 -5.08 9.38
CA ASP A 54 8.25 -5.46 9.76
C ASP A 54 9.30 -4.88 8.79
N MET A 55 9.03 -4.93 7.49
CA MET A 55 9.94 -4.35 6.49
C MET A 55 10.02 -2.82 6.60
N ALA A 56 8.90 -2.15 6.88
CA ALA A 56 8.87 -0.69 7.09
C ALA A 56 9.76 -0.28 8.28
N TYR A 57 9.73 -1.02 9.39
CA TYR A 57 10.63 -0.79 10.53
C TYR A 57 12.10 -1.01 10.17
N ARG A 58 12.41 -2.05 9.38
CA ARG A 58 13.78 -2.31 8.92
C ARG A 58 14.30 -1.19 8.02
N LEU A 59 13.49 -0.74 7.06
CA LEU A 59 13.86 0.36 6.15
C LEU A 59 14.03 1.67 6.91
N ALA A 60 13.10 1.98 7.83
CA ALA A 60 13.20 3.15 8.70
C ALA A 60 14.51 3.16 9.49
N LYS A 61 14.90 2.00 10.05
CA LYS A 61 16.16 1.87 10.78
C LYS A 61 17.39 1.98 9.88
N ALA A 62 17.34 1.42 8.68
CA ALA A 62 18.47 1.40 7.74
C ALA A 62 18.76 2.79 7.13
N PHE A 63 17.72 3.58 6.90
CA PHE A 63 17.82 4.87 6.21
C PHE A 63 17.60 6.09 7.12
N ASP A 64 17.50 5.88 8.43
CA ASP A 64 17.22 6.93 9.43
C ASP A 64 15.96 7.75 9.09
N THR A 65 14.88 7.06 8.73
CA THR A 65 13.58 7.67 8.41
C THR A 65 12.50 7.24 9.39
N SER A 66 11.29 7.79 9.25
CA SER A 66 10.13 7.27 9.97
C SER A 66 9.57 6.01 9.32
N VAL A 67 8.89 5.20 10.13
CA VAL A 67 8.14 4.03 9.65
C VAL A 67 6.94 4.48 8.81
N ASP A 68 6.24 5.53 9.26
CA ASP A 68 5.06 6.08 8.59
C ASP A 68 5.37 6.56 7.18
N PHE A 69 6.58 7.08 6.93
CA PHE A 69 7.02 7.44 5.58
C PHE A 69 6.85 6.28 4.60
N TRP A 70 7.34 5.10 4.96
CA TRP A 70 7.26 3.91 4.11
C TRP A 70 5.84 3.35 4.02
N ILE A 71 5.09 3.34 5.13
CA ILE A 71 3.68 2.90 5.12
C ILE A 71 2.86 3.77 4.18
N ASN A 72 3.00 5.09 4.26
CA ASN A 72 2.19 6.03 3.49
C ASN A 72 2.36 5.84 1.98
N LEU A 73 3.58 5.50 1.52
CA LEU A 73 3.84 5.13 0.14
C LEU A 73 3.04 3.88 -0.27
N GLN A 74 3.08 2.82 0.55
CA GLN A 74 2.31 1.59 0.28
C GLN A 74 0.80 1.86 0.32
N THR A 75 0.32 2.62 1.30
CA THR A 75 -1.10 2.98 1.43
C THR A 75 -1.60 3.77 0.22
N ALA A 76 -0.80 4.70 -0.30
CA ALA A 76 -1.17 5.44 -1.51
C ALA A 76 -1.36 4.49 -2.71
N VAL A 77 -0.45 3.53 -2.89
CA VAL A 77 -0.57 2.51 -3.95
C VAL A 77 -1.79 1.62 -3.72
N ASP A 78 -2.01 1.15 -2.50
CA ASP A 78 -3.14 0.28 -2.16
C ASP A 78 -4.50 0.96 -2.41
N LEU A 79 -4.61 2.24 -2.03
CA LEU A 79 -5.80 3.05 -2.33
C LEU A 79 -6.02 3.16 -3.84
N TRP A 80 -4.97 3.51 -4.59
CA TRP A 80 -5.05 3.63 -6.04
C TRP A 80 -5.44 2.31 -6.71
N GLU A 81 -4.90 1.17 -6.27
CA GLU A 81 -5.25 -0.15 -6.80
C GLU A 81 -6.74 -0.45 -6.63
N VAL A 82 -7.30 -0.17 -5.44
CA VAL A 82 -8.72 -0.39 -5.16
C VAL A 82 -9.60 0.58 -5.95
N GLU A 83 -9.23 1.86 -6.03
CA GLU A 83 -9.97 2.89 -6.77
C GLU A 83 -10.02 2.61 -8.28
N ASN A 84 -9.02 1.91 -8.83
CA ASN A 84 -8.91 1.60 -10.25
C ASN A 84 -9.30 0.15 -10.61
N ASP A 85 -9.66 -0.69 -9.62
CA ASP A 85 -10.24 -2.02 -9.88
C ASP A 85 -11.74 -1.89 -10.18
N MET A 86 -12.09 -1.96 -11.47
CA MET A 86 -13.48 -1.83 -11.92
C MET A 86 -14.44 -2.84 -11.29
N ARG A 87 -13.98 -4.08 -11.03
CA ARG A 87 -14.82 -5.11 -10.43
C ARG A 87 -15.14 -4.74 -8.98
N VAL A 88 -14.12 -4.32 -8.22
CA VAL A 88 -14.32 -3.86 -6.84
C VAL A 88 -15.22 -2.62 -6.81
N GLN A 89 -15.02 -1.66 -7.72
CA GLN A 89 -15.88 -0.48 -7.78
C GLN A 89 -17.35 -0.82 -8.08
N GLU A 90 -17.61 -1.79 -8.96
CA GLU A 90 -18.97 -2.28 -9.21
C GLU A 90 -19.58 -2.94 -7.96
N GLU A 91 -18.83 -3.78 -7.26
CA GLU A 91 -19.28 -4.39 -6.01
C GLU A 91 -19.59 -3.35 -4.93
N LEU A 92 -18.70 -2.35 -4.75
CA LEU A 92 -18.88 -1.26 -3.79
C LEU A 92 -20.14 -0.43 -4.10
N SER A 93 -20.45 -0.20 -5.39
CA SER A 93 -21.65 0.54 -5.80
C SER A 93 -22.98 -0.13 -5.39
N ARG A 94 -22.95 -1.44 -5.12
CA ARG A 94 -24.14 -2.23 -4.73
C ARG A 94 -24.33 -2.27 -3.21
N ILE A 95 -23.35 -1.82 -2.44
CA ILE A 95 -23.42 -1.81 -0.98
C ILE A 95 -24.36 -0.68 -0.54
N THR A 96 -25.36 -1.02 0.26
CA THR A 96 -26.21 -0.04 0.94
C THR A 96 -25.59 0.35 2.26
N THR A 97 -25.90 1.55 2.73
CA THR A 97 -25.38 2.01 4.01
C THR A 97 -26.03 1.26 5.16
N ALA A 98 -25.31 1.16 6.30
CA ALA A 98 -25.85 0.52 7.50
C ALA A 98 -27.15 1.19 7.97
N GLU A 99 -27.27 2.51 7.79
CA GLU A 99 -28.45 3.29 8.16
C GLU A 99 -29.67 2.94 7.31
N GLU A 100 -29.50 2.88 5.98
CA GLU A 100 -30.56 2.47 5.05
C GLU A 100 -31.04 1.05 5.37
N PHE A 101 -30.10 0.13 5.60
CA PHE A 101 -30.41 -1.26 5.93
C PHE A 101 -31.21 -1.38 7.23
N ILE A 102 -30.80 -0.68 8.30
CA ILE A 102 -31.48 -0.70 9.60
C ILE A 102 -32.89 -0.10 9.48
N SER A 103 -33.03 1.00 8.73
CA SER A 103 -34.30 1.68 8.51
C SER A 103 -35.30 0.76 7.81
N GLN A 104 -34.86 0.09 6.74
CA GLN A 104 -35.71 -0.82 5.98
C GLN A 104 -36.13 -2.05 6.80
N ARG A 105 -35.22 -2.61 7.59
CA ARG A 105 -35.52 -3.72 8.52
C ARG A 105 -36.59 -3.34 9.54
N ASN A 106 -36.50 -2.13 10.11
CA ASN A 106 -37.45 -1.68 11.14
C ASN A 106 -38.84 -1.38 10.56
N LEU A 107 -38.92 -0.87 9.32
CA LEU A 107 -40.18 -0.69 8.60
C LEU A 107 -40.88 -2.03 8.36
N ASN A 108 -40.13 -3.03 7.88
CA ASN A 108 -40.68 -4.37 7.63
C ASN A 108 -41.20 -5.05 8.91
N LYS A 109 -40.57 -4.79 10.06
CA LYS A 109 -41.06 -5.29 11.37
C LYS A 109 -42.33 -4.61 11.87
N LYS A 110 -42.60 -3.36 11.47
CA LYS A 110 -43.84 -2.64 11.84
C LYS A 110 -45.00 -2.97 10.92
N ALA A 111 -44.71 -3.48 9.72
CA ALA A 111 -45.70 -3.87 8.72
C ALA A 111 -46.16 -5.33 8.84
N ALA A 112 -45.56 -6.10 9.76
CA ALA A 112 -45.90 -7.49 10.10
C ALA A 112 -46.59 -7.54 11.46
#